data_AF-A0A357D5X4-F1
#
_entry.id   AF-A0A357D5X4-F1
#
_cell.length_a   1.000
_cell.length_b   1.000
_cell.length_c   1.000
_cell.angle_alpha   90.00
_cell.angle_beta   90.00
_cell.angle_gamma   90.00
#
_symmetry.space_group_name_H-M   'P 1'
#
loop_
_entity.id
_entity.type
_entity.pdbx_description
1 polymer ?
#
loop_
_entity_poly.entity_id
_entity_poly.type
_entity_poly.pdbx_seq_one_letter_code
_entity_poly.pdbx_strand_id
1 'polypeptide(L)'
;LTTQLLNYPQIIGLTAGVITLFGLVPGMPTIPFLLIALILWGLNTFLRQEQKKKKETVAVEQAADQEGAVGHPENVLSLLAVDPMEVEIGYSLIPLVDKSQGGDLFERVSLIRRQVALELGIILPAIRIRDNMQLSPNQYMIKIKGVEVAGGELITQS
;
A
#
# COMPACT_ATOMS: atom_id res chain seq x y z
N LEU A 1 8.72 0.42 -15.39
CA LEU A 1 9.73 0.85 -14.37
C LEU A 1 10.09 2.33 -14.52
N THR A 2 10.58 2.79 -15.67
CA THR A 2 10.98 4.20 -15.91
C THR A 2 9.85 5.21 -15.71
N THR A 3 8.63 4.89 -16.13
CA THR A 3 7.44 5.77 -16.00
C THR A 3 6.94 5.95 -14.58
N GLN A 4 7.23 5.01 -13.67
CA GLN A 4 6.80 5.10 -12.27
C GLN A 4 7.71 6.01 -11.45
N LEU A 5 9.00 6.06 -11.76
CA LEU A 5 9.97 6.92 -11.08
C LEU A 5 9.70 8.41 -11.35
N LEU A 6 9.29 8.74 -12.59
CA LEU A 6 8.94 10.10 -13.03
C LEU A 6 7.61 10.61 -12.45
N ASN A 7 6.80 9.74 -11.83
CA ASN A 7 5.46 10.08 -11.33
C ASN A 7 5.44 10.60 -9.88
N TYR A 8 6.60 10.69 -9.23
CA TYR A 8 6.74 11.21 -7.87
C TYR A 8 7.45 12.57 -7.90
N PRO A 9 6.72 13.70 -8.11
CA PRO A 9 7.31 15.04 -8.17
C PRO A 9 8.05 15.43 -6.88
N GLN A 10 7.70 14.80 -5.76
CA GLN A 10 8.38 14.99 -4.48
C GLN A 10 9.85 14.51 -4.50
N ILE A 11 10.16 13.43 -5.22
CA ILE A 11 11.53 12.91 -5.36
C ILE A 11 12.34 13.86 -6.26
N ILE A 12 11.74 14.32 -7.36
CA ILE A 12 12.40 15.25 -8.30
C ILE A 12 12.77 16.57 -7.62
N GLY A 13 11.87 17.11 -6.78
CA GLY A 13 12.14 18.32 -5.99
C GLY A 13 13.27 18.14 -4.98
N LEU A 14 13.33 17.00 -4.29
CA LEU A 14 14.41 16.69 -3.34
C LEU A 14 15.76 16.59 -4.06
N THR A 15 15.82 15.87 -5.18
CA THR A 15 17.03 15.71 -6.00
C THR A 15 17.52 17.06 -6.54
N ALA A 16 16.62 17.93 -6.99
CA ALA A 16 16.99 19.28 -7.44
C ALA A 16 17.63 20.12 -6.31
N GLY A 17 17.09 20.02 -5.08
CA GLY A 17 17.66 20.68 -3.91
C GLY A 17 19.08 20.18 -3.58
N VAL A 18 19.29 18.86 -3.62
CA VAL A 18 20.61 18.24 -3.36
C VAL A 18 21.63 18.64 -4.43
N ILE A 19 21.25 18.64 -5.71
CA ILE A 19 22.13 19.06 -6.82
C ILE A 19 22.50 20.54 -6.71
N THR A 20 21.56 21.39 -6.30
CA THR A 20 21.82 22.82 -6.05
C THR A 20 22.83 23.01 -4.92
N LEU A 21 22.69 22.23 -3.84
CA LEU A 21 23.63 22.27 -2.72
C LEU A 21 25.05 21.86 -3.15
N PHE A 22 25.18 20.80 -3.97
CA PHE A 22 26.47 20.42 -4.55
C PHE A 22 27.05 21.49 -5.48
N GLY A 23 26.21 22.18 -6.25
CA GLY A 23 26.64 23.29 -7.10
C GLY A 23 27.14 24.53 -6.34
N LEU A 24 26.85 24.65 -5.05
CA LEU A 24 27.34 25.73 -4.16
C LEU A 24 28.68 25.39 -3.48
N VAL A 25 29.17 24.16 -3.61
CA VAL A 25 30.45 23.74 -3.02
C VAL A 25 31.62 24.32 -3.85
N PRO A 26 32.51 25.12 -3.24
CA PRO A 26 33.67 25.66 -3.93
C PRO A 26 34.65 24.52 -4.30
N GLY A 27 35.01 24.43 -5.58
CA GLY A 27 35.87 23.37 -6.13
C GLY A 27 35.18 22.44 -7.14
N MET A 28 33.85 22.53 -7.30
CA MET A 28 33.08 21.82 -8.34
C MET A 28 32.65 22.77 -9.47
N PRO A 29 32.45 22.27 -10.71
CA PRO A 29 32.01 23.11 -11.83
C PRO A 29 30.55 23.56 -11.62
N THR A 30 30.37 24.68 -10.95
CA THR A 30 29.08 25.21 -10.49
C THR A 30 28.06 25.42 -11.63
N ILE A 31 28.53 25.83 -12.81
CA ILE A 31 27.71 26.13 -13.98
C ILE A 31 26.92 24.88 -14.48
N PRO A 32 27.56 23.72 -14.74
CA PRO A 32 26.85 22.47 -15.04
C PRO A 32 25.81 22.04 -14.01
N PHE A 33 26.13 22.13 -12.71
CA PHE A 33 25.23 21.69 -11.64
C PHE A 33 23.99 22.58 -11.54
N LEU A 34 24.15 23.90 -11.66
CA LEU A 34 23.04 24.84 -11.66
C LEU A 34 22.15 24.67 -12.90
N LEU A 35 22.72 24.38 -14.08
CA LEU A 35 21.94 24.08 -15.29
C LEU A 35 21.03 22.87 -15.11
N ILE A 36 21.56 21.77 -14.56
CA ILE A 36 20.79 20.55 -14.30
C ILE A 36 19.72 20.80 -13.23
N ALA A 37 20.04 21.53 -12.17
CA ALA A 37 19.08 21.90 -11.12
C ALA A 37 17.90 22.71 -11.69
N LEU A 38 18.17 23.65 -12.60
CA LEU A 38 17.16 24.49 -13.23
C LEU A 38 16.22 23.67 -14.13
N ILE A 39 16.77 22.72 -14.90
CA ILE A 39 15.98 21.78 -15.72
C ILE A 39 15.08 20.90 -14.83
N LEU A 40 15.64 20.31 -13.77
CA LEU A 40 14.90 19.45 -12.84
C LEU A 40 13.80 20.22 -12.09
N TRP A 41 14.06 21.48 -11.72
CA TRP A 41 13.08 22.34 -11.10
C TRP A 41 11.95 22.68 -12.08
N GLY A 42 12.27 23.01 -13.34
CA GLY A 42 11.29 23.21 -14.40
C GLY A 42 10.38 21.98 -14.57
N LEU A 43 10.97 20.79 -14.68
CA LEU A 43 10.23 19.52 -14.76
C LEU A 43 9.33 19.28 -13.55
N ASN A 44 9.82 19.56 -12.33
CA ASN A 44 9.03 19.43 -11.11
C ASN A 44 7.80 20.35 -11.11
N THR A 45 7.94 21.60 -11.57
CA THR A 45 6.80 22.54 -11.63
C THR A 45 5.75 22.11 -12.65
N PHE A 46 6.19 21.61 -13.81
CA PHE A 46 5.31 21.09 -14.86
C PHE A 46 4.54 19.84 -14.39
N LEU A 47 5.24 18.86 -13.83
CA LEU A 47 4.64 17.63 -13.30
C LEU A 47 3.71 17.90 -12.10
N ARG A 48 4.05 18.87 -11.25
CA ARG A 48 3.16 19.32 -10.17
C ARG A 48 1.89 19.98 -10.68
N GLN A 49 1.96 20.68 -11.82
CA GLN A 49 0.79 21.31 -12.43
C GLN A 49 -0.16 20.26 -13.04
N GLU A 50 0.38 19.20 -13.65
CA GLU A 50 -0.42 18.06 -14.13
C GLU A 50 -1.05 17.27 -12.97
N GLN A 51 -0.32 17.08 -11.87
CA GLN A 51 -0.89 16.45 -10.66
C GLN A 51 -1.91 17.34 -9.95
N LYS A 52 -1.77 18.68 -10.00
CA LYS A 52 -2.79 19.62 -9.49
C LYS A 52 -4.06 19.57 -10.34
N LYS A 53 -3.95 19.56 -11.66
CA LYS A 53 -5.11 19.38 -12.55
C LYS A 53 -5.83 18.06 -12.27
N LYS A 54 -5.09 16.96 -12.10
CA LYS A 54 -5.65 15.64 -11.74
C LYS A 54 -6.24 15.58 -10.34
N LYS A 55 -5.76 16.41 -9.39
CA LYS A 55 -6.34 16.54 -8.04
C LYS A 55 -7.56 17.47 -8.00
N GLU A 56 -7.61 18.51 -8.84
CA GLU A 56 -8.78 19.38 -8.97
C GLU A 56 -9.96 18.66 -9.63
N THR A 57 -9.73 17.76 -10.60
CA THR A 57 -10.82 16.93 -11.17
C THR A 57 -11.41 15.99 -10.11
N VAL A 58 -10.59 15.41 -9.25
CA VAL A 58 -11.02 14.52 -8.15
C VAL A 58 -11.74 15.30 -7.02
N ALA A 59 -11.36 16.55 -6.76
CA ALA A 59 -12.01 17.38 -5.75
C ALA A 59 -13.38 17.92 -6.18
N VAL A 60 -13.58 18.16 -7.48
CA VAL A 60 -14.89 18.57 -8.04
C VAL A 60 -15.86 17.38 -8.09
N GLU A 61 -15.36 16.17 -8.35
CA GLU A 61 -16.17 14.94 -8.35
C GLU A 61 -16.61 14.51 -6.94
N GLN A 62 -15.77 14.75 -5.91
CA GLN A 62 -16.12 14.53 -4.50
C GLN A 62 -17.18 15.51 -3.96
N ALA A 63 -17.33 16.70 -4.56
CA ALA A 63 -18.38 17.65 -4.19
C ALA A 63 -19.72 17.34 -4.87
N ALA A 64 -19.71 16.66 -6.01
CA ALA A 64 -20.92 16.25 -6.74
C ALA A 64 -21.56 14.96 -6.18
N ASP A 65 -20.78 14.11 -5.51
CA ASP A 65 -21.25 12.83 -4.93
C ASP A 65 -22.09 12.96 -3.65
N GLN A 66 -22.26 14.17 -3.09
CA GLN A 66 -23.09 14.37 -1.89
C GLN A 66 -24.58 14.66 -2.19
N GLU A 67 -24.95 14.93 -3.45
CA GLU A 67 -26.36 15.18 -3.84
C GLU A 67 -26.95 14.14 -4.80
N GLY A 68 -26.18 13.13 -5.21
CA GLY A 68 -26.56 12.15 -6.24
C GLY A 68 -26.77 10.72 -5.73
N ALA A 69 -27.71 10.49 -4.82
CA ALA A 69 -28.13 9.14 -4.46
C ALA A 69 -28.98 8.48 -5.58
N VAL A 70 -28.37 8.04 -6.69
CA VAL A 70 -28.96 7.03 -7.58
C VAL A 70 -27.82 6.21 -8.21
N GLY A 71 -27.90 4.88 -8.02
CA GLY A 71 -26.81 3.94 -8.23
C GLY A 71 -26.14 3.96 -9.60
N HIS A 72 -24.83 3.75 -9.57
CA HIS A 72 -24.02 3.31 -10.70
C HIS A 72 -23.09 2.16 -10.29
N PRO A 73 -22.76 1.30 -11.25
CA PRO A 73 -22.34 -0.09 -11.03
C PRO A 73 -20.87 -0.18 -10.66
N GLU A 74 -20.55 -1.18 -9.84
CA GLU A 74 -19.20 -1.73 -9.60
C GLU A 74 -18.10 -0.72 -9.24
N ASN A 75 -17.83 -0.64 -7.94
CA ASN A 75 -16.57 -0.21 -7.37
C ASN A 75 -15.38 -1.05 -7.94
N VAL A 76 -14.93 -0.80 -9.15
CA VAL A 76 -13.69 -1.40 -9.68
C VAL A 76 -12.47 -0.83 -8.94
N LEU A 77 -12.59 0.36 -8.33
CA LEU A 77 -11.57 0.95 -7.47
C LEU A 77 -11.41 0.24 -6.12
N SER A 78 -12.45 -0.42 -5.60
CA SER A 78 -12.32 -1.20 -4.36
C SER A 78 -11.59 -2.53 -4.57
N LEU A 79 -11.52 -3.02 -5.82
CA LEU A 79 -10.66 -4.15 -6.21
C LEU A 79 -9.16 -3.77 -6.25
N LEU A 80 -8.84 -2.47 -6.25
CA LEU A 80 -7.46 -1.95 -6.20
C LEU A 80 -7.00 -1.60 -4.78
N ALA A 81 -7.89 -1.70 -3.78
CA ALA A 81 -7.52 -1.54 -2.38
C ALA A 81 -6.83 -2.81 -1.91
N VAL A 82 -5.51 -2.87 -2.08
CA VAL A 82 -4.69 -3.97 -1.58
C VAL A 82 -4.70 -3.94 -0.05
N ASP A 83 -5.20 -5.00 0.56
CA ASP A 83 -5.23 -5.10 2.00
C ASP A 83 -3.80 -5.18 2.57
N PRO A 84 -3.50 -4.43 3.65
CA PRO A 84 -2.15 -4.35 4.18
C PRO A 84 -1.66 -5.69 4.74
N MET A 85 -2.57 -6.50 5.30
CA MET A 85 -2.29 -7.86 5.77
C MET A 85 -3.50 -8.77 5.56
N GLU A 86 -3.26 -9.92 4.94
CA GLU A 86 -4.27 -10.95 4.68
C GLU A 86 -3.76 -12.33 5.10
N VAL A 87 -4.67 -13.17 5.54
CA VAL A 87 -4.44 -14.59 5.78
C VAL A 87 -5.50 -15.36 5.01
N GLU A 88 -5.08 -16.08 3.98
CA GLU A 88 -5.93 -16.97 3.21
C GLU A 88 -5.88 -18.38 3.79
N ILE A 89 -7.02 -19.03 3.88
CA ILE A 89 -7.14 -20.38 4.44
C ILE A 89 -7.91 -21.29 3.48
N GLY A 90 -7.49 -22.55 3.42
CA GLY A 90 -8.25 -23.64 2.81
C GLY A 90 -9.49 -23.99 3.63
N TYR A 91 -10.44 -24.68 3.00
CA TYR A 91 -11.76 -24.92 3.58
C TYR A 91 -11.73 -25.78 4.87
N SER A 92 -10.77 -26.69 5.03
CA SER A 92 -10.66 -27.54 6.24
C SER A 92 -10.23 -26.75 7.48
N LEU A 93 -9.72 -25.52 7.30
CA LEU A 93 -9.27 -24.66 8.39
C LEU A 93 -10.34 -23.64 8.82
N ILE A 94 -11.48 -23.55 8.11
CA ILE A 94 -12.59 -22.65 8.46
C ILE A 94 -13.06 -22.82 9.92
N PRO A 95 -13.21 -24.05 10.46
CA PRO A 95 -13.64 -24.23 11.85
C PRO A 95 -12.69 -23.61 12.89
N LEU A 96 -11.41 -23.43 12.56
CA LEU A 96 -10.42 -22.80 13.47
C LEU A 96 -10.62 -21.29 13.61
N VAL A 97 -11.32 -20.67 12.65
CA VAL A 97 -11.56 -19.22 12.61
C VAL A 97 -12.91 -18.86 13.23
N ASP A 98 -13.86 -19.76 13.11
CA ASP A 98 -15.22 -19.56 13.59
C ASP A 98 -15.33 -19.85 15.10
N LYS A 99 -15.55 -18.79 15.88
CA LYS A 99 -15.74 -18.91 17.34
C LYS A 99 -16.93 -19.79 17.70
N SER A 100 -17.97 -19.86 16.85
CA SER A 100 -19.14 -20.69 17.12
C SER A 100 -18.84 -22.18 17.06
N GLN A 101 -17.78 -22.56 16.35
CA GLN A 101 -17.27 -23.93 16.23
C GLN A 101 -16.09 -24.21 17.18
N GLY A 102 -15.82 -23.31 18.13
CA GLY A 102 -14.70 -23.44 19.06
C GLY A 102 -13.35 -23.00 18.49
N GLY A 103 -13.33 -22.32 17.34
CA GLY A 103 -12.14 -21.73 16.75
C GLY A 103 -11.61 -20.55 17.56
N ASP A 104 -10.29 -20.49 17.75
CA ASP A 104 -9.61 -19.45 18.53
C ASP A 104 -8.67 -18.56 17.69
N LEU A 105 -8.62 -18.75 16.36
CA LEU A 105 -7.64 -18.06 15.51
C LEU A 105 -7.76 -16.55 15.59
N PHE A 106 -8.98 -16.00 15.61
CA PHE A 106 -9.20 -14.56 15.69
C PHE A 106 -8.67 -13.95 17.01
N GLU A 107 -8.78 -14.69 18.11
CA GLU A 107 -8.27 -14.28 19.42
C GLU A 107 -6.74 -14.35 19.47
N ARG A 108 -6.17 -15.45 18.95
CA ARG A 108 -4.72 -15.62 18.82
C ARG A 108 -4.09 -14.52 17.97
N VAL A 109 -4.70 -14.19 16.83
CA VAL A 109 -4.23 -13.09 15.95
C VAL A 109 -4.26 -11.76 16.71
N SER A 110 -5.31 -11.50 17.49
CA SER A 110 -5.41 -10.29 18.31
C SER A 110 -4.34 -10.23 19.41
N LEU A 111 -3.99 -11.37 20.02
CA LEU A 111 -2.89 -11.47 20.99
C LEU A 111 -1.53 -11.22 20.34
N ILE A 112 -1.27 -11.82 19.18
CA ILE A 112 -0.03 -11.61 18.42
C ILE A 112 0.16 -10.14 18.08
N ARG A 113 -0.90 -9.44 17.61
CA ARG A 113 -0.82 -8.00 17.32
C ARG A 113 -0.39 -7.18 18.55
N ARG A 114 -0.91 -7.52 19.73
CA ARG A 114 -0.51 -6.87 20.99
C ARG A 114 0.92 -7.20 21.38
N GLN A 115 1.32 -8.47 21.29
CA GLN A 115 2.66 -8.91 21.63
C GLN A 115 3.71 -8.22 20.74
N VAL A 116 3.48 -8.18 19.42
CA VAL A 116 4.39 -7.51 18.49
C VAL A 116 4.48 -6.00 18.77
N ALA A 117 3.37 -5.36 19.15
CA ALA A 117 3.39 -3.95 19.53
C ALA A 117 4.22 -3.67 20.78
N LEU A 118 4.21 -4.59 21.76
CA LEU A 118 4.99 -4.46 22.99
C LEU A 118 6.47 -4.81 22.79
N GLU A 119 6.77 -5.84 22.00
CA GLU A 119 8.13 -6.34 21.79
C GLU A 119 8.91 -5.50 20.78
N LEU A 120 8.26 -5.08 19.68
CA LEU A 120 8.91 -4.37 18.57
C LEU A 120 8.55 -2.88 18.50
N GLY A 121 7.55 -2.42 19.25
CA GLY A 121 7.08 -1.02 19.21
C GLY A 121 6.29 -0.67 17.94
N ILE A 122 5.85 -1.67 17.16
CA ILE A 122 5.16 -1.47 15.88
C ILE A 122 3.69 -1.89 16.00
N ILE A 123 2.78 -1.01 15.58
CA ILE A 123 1.35 -1.29 15.53
C ILE A 123 1.02 -2.04 14.23
N LEU A 124 0.68 -3.33 14.33
CA LEU A 124 0.22 -4.11 13.17
C LEU A 124 -1.17 -3.62 12.70
N PRO A 125 -1.39 -3.48 11.38
CA PRO A 125 -2.70 -3.16 10.83
C PRO A 125 -3.70 -4.30 11.07
N ALA A 126 -4.97 -4.07 10.70
CA ALA A 126 -5.98 -5.12 10.75
C ALA A 126 -5.61 -6.27 9.79
N ILE A 127 -5.64 -7.50 10.29
CA ILE A 127 -5.37 -8.71 9.52
C ILE A 127 -6.72 -9.25 9.06
N ARG A 128 -6.96 -9.31 7.75
CA ARG A 128 -8.17 -9.90 7.19
C ARG A 128 -7.95 -11.38 6.94
N ILE A 129 -8.90 -12.20 7.36
CA ILE A 129 -8.89 -13.63 7.09
C ILE A 129 -9.88 -13.88 5.95
N ARG A 130 -9.43 -14.55 4.89
CA ARG A 130 -10.25 -14.87 3.72
C ARG A 130 -10.19 -16.37 3.47
N ASP A 131 -11.31 -16.99 3.11
CA ASP A 131 -11.26 -18.32 2.55
C ASP A 131 -10.76 -18.23 1.09
N ASN A 132 -9.90 -19.18 0.71
CA ASN A 132 -9.44 -19.30 -0.66
C ASN A 132 -9.62 -20.75 -1.12
N MET A 133 -10.64 -20.98 -1.94
CA MET A 133 -10.94 -22.30 -2.52
C MET A 133 -9.88 -22.80 -3.52
N GLN A 134 -8.95 -21.94 -3.95
CA GLN A 134 -7.83 -22.32 -4.80
C GLN A 134 -6.67 -22.94 -4.00
N LEU A 135 -6.65 -22.77 -2.67
CA LEU A 135 -5.66 -23.40 -1.80
C LEU A 135 -6.06 -24.85 -1.51
N SER A 136 -5.06 -25.68 -1.22
CA SER A 136 -5.31 -27.04 -0.73
C SER A 136 -6.12 -26.98 0.58
N PRO A 137 -6.95 -28.00 0.89
CA PRO A 137 -7.87 -28.00 2.03
C PRO A 137 -7.25 -27.56 3.36
N ASN A 138 -6.03 -28.05 3.60
CA ASN A 138 -5.27 -27.93 4.82
C ASN A 138 -4.24 -26.79 4.76
N GLN A 139 -4.21 -26.03 3.67
CA GLN A 139 -3.19 -25.04 3.43
C GLN A 139 -3.63 -23.67 3.94
N TYR A 140 -2.68 -22.89 4.44
CA TYR A 140 -2.86 -21.47 4.72
C TYR A 140 -1.76 -20.66 4.04
N MET A 141 -2.06 -19.40 3.76
CA MET A 141 -1.15 -18.47 3.10
C MET A 141 -1.30 -17.09 3.74
N ILE A 142 -0.18 -16.44 4.04
CA ILE A 142 -0.12 -15.11 4.62
C ILE A 142 0.37 -14.16 3.55
N LYS A 143 -0.36 -13.08 3.32
CA LYS A 143 -0.02 -12.02 2.37
C LYS A 143 0.16 -10.69 3.06
N ILE A 144 1.16 -9.93 2.62
CA ILE A 144 1.38 -8.54 3.04
C ILE A 144 1.34 -7.70 1.78
N LYS A 145 0.43 -6.70 1.76
CA LYS A 145 0.17 -5.89 0.56
C LYS A 145 -0.05 -6.76 -0.69
N GLY A 146 -0.86 -7.81 -0.57
CA GLY A 146 -1.22 -8.72 -1.66
C GLY A 146 -0.11 -9.68 -2.14
N VAL A 147 1.09 -9.63 -1.55
CA VAL A 147 2.20 -10.53 -1.89
C VAL A 147 2.29 -11.63 -0.84
N GLU A 148 2.36 -12.89 -1.27
CA GLU A 148 2.62 -14.03 -0.39
C GLU A 148 3.99 -13.89 0.29
N VAL A 149 3.98 -13.92 1.62
CA VAL A 149 5.20 -13.86 2.44
C VAL A 149 5.49 -15.17 3.17
N ALA A 150 4.47 -15.98 3.42
CA ALA A 150 4.59 -17.28 4.07
C ALA A 150 3.37 -18.13 3.75
N GLY A 151 3.56 -19.45 3.74
CA GLY A 151 2.48 -20.42 3.60
C GLY A 151 2.89 -21.76 4.23
N GLY A 152 1.90 -22.60 4.49
CA GLY A 152 2.13 -23.91 5.09
C GLY A 152 0.87 -24.77 5.07
N GLU A 153 1.01 -26.01 5.50
CA GLU A 153 -0.09 -26.96 5.65
C GLU A 153 -0.29 -27.31 7.12
N LEU A 154 -1.55 -27.44 7.51
CA LEU A 154 -1.98 -27.80 8.85
C LEU A 154 -2.82 -29.07 8.78
N ILE A 155 -2.36 -30.11 9.44
CA ILE A 155 -3.11 -31.36 9.58
C ILE A 155 -3.99 -31.23 10.81
N THR A 156 -5.25 -30.84 10.61
CA THR A 156 -6.27 -30.92 11.66
C THR A 156 -6.62 -32.39 11.87
N GLN A 157 -6.14 -32.98 12.96
CA GLN A 157 -6.67 -34.28 13.40
C GLN A 157 -8.09 -34.02 13.93
N SER A 158 -9.05 -34.64 13.25
CA SER A 158 -10.48 -34.66 13.59
C SER A 158 -10.73 -35.18 15.00
#